data_AF-A0A665U236-F1
#
_entry.id   AF-A0A665U236-F1
#
_cell.length_a   1.000
_cell.length_b   1.000
_cell.length_c   1.000
_cell.angle_alpha   90.00
_cell.angle_beta   90.00
_cell.angle_gamma   90.00
#
_symmetry.space_group_name_H-M   'P 1'
#
loop_
_entity.id
_entity.type
_entity.pdbx_description
1 polymer ?
#
loop_
_entity_poly.entity_id
_entity_poly.type
_entity_poly.pdbx_seq_one_letter_code
_entity_poly.pdbx_strand_id
1 'polypeptide(L)'
;MKLDSPLLVFRPGLYENHRNTDCWKISASDSGSGVLTSLVPLLVVRLTAELGDDVTLKCNVTNKGNIVVVEWTRPDLDPEYVFLYRDGRSDPDEQNPSFKDRVKFKTDISDGDVSLILENVKTTDSGSYHSCSGFDCCWCCDVQKKESIQTCC
;
A
#
# COMPACT_ATOMS: atom_id res chain seq x y z
N MET A 1 -2.12 -23.02 25.51
CA MET A 1 -2.98 -22.83 24.32
C MET A 1 -2.44 -21.60 23.62
N LYS A 2 -1.77 -21.74 22.47
CA LYS A 2 -1.37 -20.61 21.64
C LYS A 2 -2.66 -20.23 20.91
N LEU A 3 -3.26 -19.08 21.23
CA LEU A 3 -4.32 -18.55 20.37
C LEU A 3 -3.67 -18.37 19.00
N ASP A 4 -4.28 -18.91 17.95
CA ASP A 4 -3.80 -18.70 16.58
C ASP A 4 -3.81 -17.19 16.33
N SER A 5 -2.62 -16.59 16.27
CA SER A 5 -2.47 -15.17 15.99
C SER A 5 -3.11 -14.84 14.64
N PRO A 6 -3.82 -13.72 14.51
CA PRO A 6 -4.45 -13.36 13.24
C PRO A 6 -3.39 -13.11 12.17
N LEU A 7 -3.63 -13.62 10.97
CA LEU A 7 -2.78 -13.38 9.80
C LEU A 7 -3.29 -12.16 9.05
N LEU A 8 -2.37 -11.37 8.48
CA LEU A 8 -2.70 -10.33 7.51
C LEU A 8 -2.51 -10.87 6.10
N VAL A 9 -3.50 -10.62 5.24
CA VAL A 9 -3.50 -10.98 3.83
C VAL A 9 -3.37 -9.70 3.01
N PHE A 10 -2.33 -9.63 2.18
CA PHE A 10 -1.99 -8.51 1.33
C PHE A 10 -2.34 -8.88 -0.11
N ARG A 11 -3.16 -8.05 -0.74
CA ARG A 11 -3.66 -8.27 -2.10
C ARG A 11 -3.32 -7.05 -2.95
N PRO A 12 -2.55 -7.20 -4.03
CA PRO A 12 -2.47 -6.15 -5.04
C PRO A 12 -3.86 -5.95 -5.65
N GLY A 13 -4.31 -4.70 -5.71
CA GLY A 13 -5.54 -4.33 -6.40
C GLY A 13 -5.26 -4.21 -7.89
N LEU A 14 -5.94 -5.01 -8.71
CA LEU A 14 -5.96 -4.79 -10.15
C LEU A 14 -6.92 -3.63 -10.44
N TYR A 15 -6.39 -2.43 -10.64
CA TYR A 15 -7.13 -1.38 -11.33
C TYR A 15 -6.65 -1.32 -12.77
N GLU A 16 -7.60 -1.24 -13.71
CA GLU A 16 -7.30 -1.16 -15.13
C GLU A 16 -6.77 0.24 -15.47
N ASN A 17 -5.61 0.26 -16.14
CA ASN A 17 -5.11 1.34 -16.97
C ASN A 17 -5.01 2.73 -16.33
N HIS A 18 -3.92 3.06 -15.63
CA HIS A 18 -3.21 4.34 -15.83
C HIS A 18 -1.76 4.20 -15.34
N ARG A 19 -0.82 4.83 -16.05
CA ARG A 19 0.62 4.77 -15.77
C ARG A 19 0.85 5.55 -14.46
N ASN A 20 1.47 4.93 -13.45
CA ASN A 20 2.02 5.52 -12.21
C ASN A 20 1.25 5.35 -10.88
N THR A 21 0.24 4.47 -10.81
CA THR A 21 -0.48 4.19 -9.56
C THR A 21 -0.56 2.68 -9.29
N ASP A 22 -0.05 2.20 -8.15
CA ASP A 22 -0.29 0.83 -7.65
C ASP A 22 -1.16 0.89 -6.38
N CYS A 23 -2.23 0.09 -6.30
CA CYS A 23 -3.12 0.03 -5.13
C CYS A 23 -2.95 -1.35 -4.41
N TRP A 24 -3.02 -1.37 -3.07
CA TRP A 24 -2.91 -2.57 -2.23
C TRP A 24 -4.04 -2.65 -1.21
N LYS A 25 -4.50 -3.86 -0.90
CA LYS A 25 -5.49 -4.12 0.17
C LYS A 25 -4.92 -5.07 1.21
N ILE A 26 -4.90 -4.62 2.47
CA ILE A 26 -4.51 -5.42 3.64
C ILE A 26 -5.76 -5.78 4.44
N SER A 27 -6.00 -7.08 4.65
CA SER A 27 -7.13 -7.58 5.43
C SER A 27 -6.67 -8.58 6.48
N ALA A 28 -7.16 -8.47 7.71
CA ALA A 28 -7.04 -9.53 8.70
C ALA A 28 -7.82 -10.77 8.22
N SER A 29 -7.23 -11.94 8.35
CA SER A 29 -7.87 -13.23 8.13
C SER A 29 -8.18 -13.84 9.49
N ASP A 30 -9.46 -14.10 9.74
CA ASP A 30 -9.86 -14.95 10.85
C ASP A 30 -9.37 -16.37 10.53
N SER A 31 -8.56 -16.93 11.41
CA SER A 31 -8.02 -18.30 11.30
C SER A 31 -9.09 -19.39 11.51
N GLY A 32 -10.39 -19.04 11.50
CA GLY A 32 -11.50 -19.95 11.73
C GLY A 32 -12.45 -20.09 10.55
N SER A 33 -12.20 -21.07 9.67
CA SER A 33 -13.19 -21.91 8.95
C SER A 33 -12.75 -22.25 7.53
N GLY A 34 -12.57 -23.56 7.30
CA GLY A 34 -13.12 -24.23 6.11
C GLY A 34 -12.34 -24.11 4.79
N VAL A 35 -11.81 -25.26 4.36
CA VAL A 35 -11.42 -25.54 2.98
C VAL A 35 -12.50 -25.10 1.99
N LEU A 36 -12.15 -24.27 1.00
CA LEU A 36 -12.88 -24.19 -0.26
C LEU A 36 -11.90 -24.48 -1.40
N THR A 37 -11.98 -25.69 -1.93
CA THR A 37 -11.37 -26.06 -3.21
C THR A 37 -12.05 -25.25 -4.32
N SER A 38 -11.42 -24.16 -4.75
CA SER A 38 -11.75 -23.51 -6.01
C SER A 38 -10.52 -23.53 -6.90
N LEU A 39 -10.53 -24.44 -7.87
CA LEU A 39 -9.51 -24.54 -8.92
C LEU A 39 -9.70 -23.38 -9.90
N VAL A 40 -9.14 -22.22 -9.56
CA VAL A 40 -8.86 -21.16 -10.54
C VAL A 40 -7.44 -20.66 -10.24
N PRO A 41 -6.41 -21.08 -11.00
CA PRO A 41 -5.09 -20.48 -10.87
C PRO A 41 -5.09 -19.17 -11.66
N LEU A 42 -5.76 -18.15 -11.13
CA LEU A 42 -5.37 -16.79 -11.42
C LEU A 42 -4.25 -16.49 -10.43
N LEU A 43 -3.09 -16.11 -10.95
CA LEU A 43 -1.89 -15.74 -10.20
C LEU A 43 -2.14 -14.44 -9.40
N VAL A 44 -3.15 -14.43 -8.52
CA VAL A 44 -3.35 -13.36 -7.56
C VAL A 44 -2.32 -13.62 -6.48
N VAL A 45 -1.20 -12.91 -6.57
CA VAL A 45 -0.13 -12.95 -5.55
C VAL A 45 -0.74 -12.46 -4.25
N ARG A 46 -1.11 -13.40 -3.37
CA ARG A 46 -1.53 -13.12 -2.00
C ARG A 46 -0.32 -13.32 -1.11
N LEU A 47 0.19 -12.23 -0.54
CA LEU A 47 1.22 -12.32 0.49
C LEU A 47 0.49 -12.45 1.83
N THR A 48 0.99 -13.31 2.70
CA THR A 48 0.48 -13.48 4.06
C THR A 48 1.59 -13.16 5.04
N ALA A 49 1.28 -12.43 6.12
CA ALA A 49 2.23 -12.11 7.17
C ALA A 49 1.59 -12.29 8.56
N GLU A 50 2.39 -12.73 9.52
CA GLU A 50 2.00 -12.76 10.94
C GLU A 50 2.13 -11.35 11.55
N LEU A 51 1.46 -11.12 12.68
CA LEU A 51 1.65 -9.89 13.41
C LEU A 51 3.11 -9.78 13.87
N GLY A 52 3.73 -8.62 13.62
CA GLY A 52 5.13 -8.38 13.93
C GLY A 52 6.09 -8.61 12.78
N ASP A 53 5.65 -9.20 11.66
CA ASP A 53 6.46 -9.33 10.45
C ASP A 53 6.65 -7.98 9.73
N ASP A 54 7.65 -7.94 8.86
CA ASP A 54 7.86 -6.84 7.92
C ASP A 54 7.36 -7.25 6.53
N VAL A 55 6.71 -6.32 5.83
CA VAL A 55 6.08 -6.59 4.53
C VAL A 55 6.47 -5.53 3.52
N THR A 56 6.64 -5.95 2.26
CA THR A 56 6.93 -5.03 1.15
C THR A 56 5.70 -4.84 0.29
N LEU A 57 5.15 -3.62 0.29
CA LEU A 57 4.15 -3.17 -0.67
C LEU A 57 4.88 -2.77 -1.95
N LYS A 58 4.84 -3.66 -2.95
CA LYS A 58 5.61 -3.44 -4.19
C LYS A 58 4.99 -2.35 -5.05
N CYS A 59 5.83 -1.45 -5.55
CA CYS A 59 5.48 -0.49 -6.58
C CYS A 59 6.68 -0.26 -7.50
N ASN A 60 6.48 -0.40 -8.81
CA ASN A 60 7.54 -0.19 -9.80
C ASN A 60 7.09 0.79 -10.89
N VAL A 61 7.88 1.83 -11.09
CA VAL A 61 7.62 2.88 -12.07
C VAL A 61 8.31 2.53 -13.38
N THR A 62 7.55 2.56 -14.48
CA THR A 62 8.10 2.29 -15.83
C THR A 62 8.87 3.50 -16.39
N ASN A 63 8.48 4.72 -15.99
CA ASN A 63 9.08 5.98 -16.44
C ASN A 63 10.07 6.55 -15.39
N LYS A 64 11.22 5.91 -15.25
CA LYS A 64 12.24 6.20 -14.21
C LYS A 64 12.77 7.65 -14.20
N GLY A 65 12.76 8.33 -15.35
CA GLY A 65 13.38 9.66 -15.51
C GLY A 65 12.62 10.86 -14.93
N ASN A 66 11.44 10.68 -14.34
CA ASN A 66 10.56 11.79 -13.89
C ASN A 66 9.98 11.58 -12.47
N ILE A 67 10.63 10.79 -11.62
CA ILE A 67 10.14 10.56 -10.25
C ILE A 67 10.57 11.74 -9.38
N VAL A 68 9.67 12.72 -9.23
CA VAL A 68 9.88 13.90 -8.37
C VAL A 68 9.12 13.80 -7.05
N VAL A 69 8.03 13.03 -7.05
CA VAL A 69 7.21 12.75 -5.88
C VAL A 69 6.92 11.24 -5.84
N VAL A 70 6.94 10.67 -4.64
CA VAL A 70 6.39 9.34 -4.32
C VAL A 70 5.49 9.50 -3.11
N GLU A 71 4.24 9.12 -3.25
CA GLU A 71 3.23 9.18 -2.19
C GLU A 71 2.72 7.79 -1.92
N TRP A 72 2.63 7.42 -0.65
CA TRP A 72 1.83 6.30 -0.19
C TRP A 72 0.75 6.83 0.74
N THR A 73 -0.51 6.55 0.43
CA THR A 73 -1.66 7.07 1.18
C THR A 73 -2.61 5.97 1.62
N ARG A 74 -3.37 6.28 2.66
CA ARG A 74 -4.49 5.52 3.20
C ARG A 74 -5.69 6.45 3.36
N PRO A 75 -6.63 6.46 2.40
CA PRO A 75 -7.73 7.43 2.38
C PRO A 75 -8.73 7.31 3.53
N ASP A 76 -8.62 6.27 4.35
CA ASP A 76 -9.43 6.07 5.54
C ASP A 76 -8.79 6.63 6.82
N LEU A 77 -7.60 7.24 6.71
CA LEU A 77 -6.88 7.89 7.80
C LEU A 77 -6.81 9.40 7.61
N ASP A 78 -6.57 10.10 8.73
CA ASP A 78 -6.28 11.53 8.78
C ASP A 78 -5.10 11.76 9.74
N PRO A 79 -3.95 12.30 9.28
CA PRO A 79 -3.58 12.51 7.88
C PRO A 79 -3.54 11.19 7.09
N GLU A 80 -3.73 11.23 5.78
CA GLU A 80 -3.77 10.02 4.95
C GLU A 80 -2.38 9.51 4.53
N TYR A 81 -1.34 10.33 4.66
CA TYR A 81 0.01 9.96 4.21
C TYR A 81 0.61 8.85 5.08
N VAL A 82 0.81 7.69 4.48
CA VAL A 82 1.61 6.60 5.05
C VAL A 82 3.10 6.89 4.86
N PHE A 83 3.48 7.45 3.72
CA PHE A 83 4.84 7.88 3.41
C PHE A 83 4.80 8.94 2.31
N LEU A 84 5.68 9.94 2.42
CA LEU A 84 5.83 11.00 1.42
C LEU A 84 7.32 11.23 1.13
N TYR A 85 7.68 11.20 -0.15
CA TYR A 85 8.98 11.60 -0.65
C TYR A 85 8.79 12.65 -1.75
N ARG A 86 9.37 13.83 -1.56
CA ARG A 86 9.30 14.95 -2.50
C ARG A 86 10.61 15.72 -2.48
N ASP A 87 10.98 16.30 -3.62
CA ASP A 87 12.17 17.16 -3.76
C ASP A 87 13.47 16.50 -3.25
N GLY A 88 13.61 15.19 -3.47
CA GLY A 88 14.82 14.45 -3.10
C GLY A 88 14.91 14.03 -1.62
N ARG A 89 13.85 14.17 -0.83
CA ARG A 89 13.84 13.81 0.60
C ARG A 89 12.50 13.25 1.07
N SER A 90 12.54 12.46 2.14
CA SER A 90 11.35 12.07 2.89
C SER A 90 10.78 13.27 3.65
N ASP A 91 9.45 13.35 3.72
CA ASP A 91 8.73 14.37 4.47
C ASP A 91 7.93 13.72 5.62
N PRO A 92 8.50 13.61 6.82
CA PRO A 92 7.88 12.95 7.96
C PRO A 92 6.84 13.82 8.69
N ASP A 93 6.73 15.10 8.36
CA ASP A 93 5.85 16.03 9.09
C ASP A 93 4.37 15.79 8.72
N GLU A 94 4.10 15.53 7.44
CA GLU A 94 2.77 15.20 6.90
C GLU A 94 2.35 13.74 7.15
N GLN A 95 3.28 12.90 7.61
CA GLN A 95 3.06 11.47 7.78
C GLN A 95 2.11 11.17 8.95
N ASN A 96 1.17 10.25 8.73
CA ASN A 96 0.29 9.76 9.78
C ASN A 96 1.10 9.17 10.95
N PRO A 97 0.82 9.57 12.21
CA PRO A 97 1.57 9.11 13.37
C PRO A 97 1.67 7.59 13.54
N SER A 98 0.69 6.84 13.03
CA SER A 98 0.66 5.37 13.13
C SER A 98 1.76 4.68 12.32
N PHE A 99 2.35 5.38 11.35
CA PHE A 99 3.36 4.88 10.42
C PHE A 99 4.74 5.49 10.62
N LYS A 100 4.86 6.54 11.46
CA LYS A 100 6.16 7.10 11.84
C LYS A 100 7.04 6.01 12.46
N ASP A 101 8.31 5.99 12.05
CA ASP A 101 9.32 5.00 12.45
C ASP A 101 8.96 3.54 12.13
N ARG A 102 7.91 3.30 11.32
CA ARG A 102 7.45 1.97 10.92
C ARG A 102 7.49 1.72 9.42
N VAL A 103 7.91 2.70 8.63
CA VAL A 103 8.02 2.55 7.19
C VAL A 103 9.44 2.83 6.72
N LYS A 104 9.91 2.03 5.78
CA LYS A 104 11.18 2.23 5.09
C LYS A 104 10.95 2.29 3.59
N PHE A 105 11.52 3.32 2.99
CA PHE A 105 11.54 3.47 1.55
C PHE A 105 12.83 2.88 0.99
N LYS A 106 12.74 2.09 -0.07
CA LYS A 106 13.92 1.53 -0.73
C LYS A 106 14.61 2.67 -1.47
N THR A 107 15.79 3.06 -1.02
CA THR A 107 16.48 4.31 -1.42
C THR A 107 16.96 4.33 -2.87
N ASP A 108 16.81 3.25 -3.62
CA ASP A 108 17.29 3.15 -5.00
C ASP A 108 16.16 3.41 -6.02
N ILE A 109 15.82 4.69 -6.15
CA ILE A 109 14.84 5.17 -7.15
C ILE A 109 15.38 4.99 -8.58
N SER A 110 16.70 4.81 -8.76
CA SER A 110 17.31 4.71 -10.09
C SER A 110 16.81 3.51 -10.89
N ASP A 111 16.37 2.47 -10.18
CA ASP A 111 15.76 1.28 -10.77
C ASP A 111 14.23 1.38 -10.93
N GLY A 112 13.62 2.49 -10.52
CA GLY A 112 12.17 2.70 -10.55
C GLY A 112 11.43 1.90 -9.48
N ASP A 113 12.13 1.26 -8.55
CA ASP A 113 11.53 0.53 -7.42
C ASP A 113 11.19 1.53 -6.30
N VAL A 114 9.92 1.88 -6.21
CA VAL A 114 9.38 2.81 -5.21
C VAL A 114 8.56 2.07 -4.14
N SER A 115 8.90 0.79 -3.94
CA SER A 115 8.24 -0.07 -2.96
C SER A 115 8.42 0.45 -1.54
N LEU A 116 7.38 0.28 -0.72
CA LEU A 116 7.38 0.64 0.69
C LEU A 116 7.47 -0.61 1.55
N ILE A 117 8.39 -0.61 2.52
CA ILE A 117 8.46 -1.63 3.56
C ILE A 117 7.68 -1.12 4.77
N LEU A 118 6.67 -1.85 5.21
CA LEU A 118 5.94 -1.61 6.46
C LEU A 118 6.44 -2.62 7.50
N GLU A 119 6.95 -2.11 8.62
CA GLU A 119 7.59 -2.91 9.66
C GLU A 119 6.63 -3.23 10.81
N ASN A 120 6.82 -4.38 11.44
CA ASN A 120 6.10 -4.82 12.63
C ASN A 120 4.57 -4.73 12.46
N VAL A 121 4.03 -5.40 11.45
CA VAL A 121 2.63 -5.27 11.04
C VAL A 121 1.63 -5.61 12.15
N LYS A 122 0.54 -4.84 12.21
CA LYS A 122 -0.50 -4.91 13.23
C LYS A 122 -1.88 -5.09 12.59
N THR A 123 -2.84 -5.61 13.34
CA THR A 123 -4.24 -5.73 12.87
C THR A 123 -4.84 -4.38 12.44
N THR A 124 -4.43 -3.29 13.09
CA THR A 124 -4.81 -1.91 12.76
C THR A 124 -4.27 -1.42 11.41
N ASP A 125 -3.28 -2.11 10.86
CA ASP A 125 -2.74 -1.78 9.54
C ASP A 125 -3.65 -2.30 8.41
N SER A 126 -4.74 -3.00 8.72
CA SER A 126 -5.76 -3.36 7.73
C SER A 126 -6.36 -2.11 7.09
N GLY A 127 -6.46 -2.10 5.76
CA GLY A 127 -6.94 -0.96 4.98
C GLY A 127 -6.57 -1.04 3.50
N SER A 128 -6.93 0.00 2.76
CA SER A 128 -6.56 0.19 1.35
C SER A 128 -5.42 1.21 1.26
N TYR A 129 -4.33 0.82 0.63
CA TYR A 129 -3.13 1.62 0.46
C TYR A 129 -2.99 1.98 -1.01
N HIS A 130 -2.60 3.22 -1.29
CA HIS A 130 -2.41 3.71 -2.63
C HIS A 130 -1.01 4.25 -2.76
N SER A 131 -0.34 3.92 -3.86
CA SER A 131 0.95 4.50 -4.21
C SER A 131 0.79 5.35 -5.46
N CYS A 132 1.44 6.50 -5.47
CA CYS A 132 1.55 7.35 -6.64
C CYS A 132 2.97 7.84 -6.84
N SER A 133 3.42 7.98 -8.09
CA SER A 133 4.77 8.48 -8.39
C SER A 133 4.84 9.37 -9.63
N GLY A 134 5.56 10.49 -9.55
CA GLY A 134 5.74 11.44 -10.65
C GLY A 134 4.88 12.70 -10.56
N PHE A 135 4.76 13.44 -11.68
CA PHE A 135 4.09 14.75 -11.74
C PHE A 135 2.57 14.68 -11.92
N ASP A 136 2.07 13.64 -12.60
CA ASP A 136 0.64 13.44 -12.85
C ASP A 136 0.11 12.33 -11.93
N CYS A 137 -0.12 12.68 -10.66
CA CYS A 137 -0.68 11.75 -9.70
C CYS A 137 -2.20 11.65 -9.81
N CYS A 138 -2.67 10.55 -10.42
CA CYS A 138 -4.08 10.18 -10.41
C CYS A 138 -4.36 9.42 -9.10
N TRP A 139 -5.28 9.94 -8.28
CA TRP A 139 -5.70 9.29 -7.04
C TRP A 139 -6.50 8.01 -7.34
N CYS A 140 -6.26 6.90 -6.61
CA CYS A 140 -7.11 5.71 -6.72
C CYS A 140 -8.55 6.12 -6.30
N CYS A 141 -9.52 5.97 -7.19
CA CYS A 141 -10.91 6.33 -6.93
C CYS A 141 -11.56 5.36 -5.95
N ASP A 142 -11.93 5.85 -4.78
CA ASP A 142 -12.82 5.11 -3.90
C ASP A 142 -14.26 5.22 -4.42
N VAL A 143 -14.73 4.21 -5.16
CA VAL A 143 -16.09 4.14 -5.73
C VAL A 143 -17.18 4.24 -4.65
N GLN A 144 -16.83 4.12 -3.36
CA GLN A 144 -17.78 4.14 -2.24
C GLN A 144 -17.84 5.47 -1.45
N LYS A 145 -16.87 6.40 -1.60
CA LYS A 145 -16.93 7.73 -0.97
C LYS A 145 -17.48 8.75 -1.94
N LYS A 146 -18.77 9.07 -1.81
CA LYS A 146 -19.51 9.94 -2.73
C LYS A 146 -19.32 11.44 -2.53
N GLU A 147 -18.42 11.90 -1.67
CA GLU A 147 -18.20 13.34 -1.44
C GLU A 147 -16.73 13.65 -1.14
N SER A 148 -15.95 13.91 -2.19
CA SER A 148 -15.00 15.03 -2.22
C SER A 148 -14.65 15.31 -3.69
N ILE A 149 -14.70 16.58 -4.09
CA ILE A 149 -14.34 17.04 -5.44
C ILE A 149 -12.81 17.15 -5.49
N GLN A 150 -12.14 16.01 -5.36
CA GLN A 150 -10.75 15.87 -5.75
C GLN A 150 -10.77 14.93 -6.94
N THR A 151 -10.56 15.50 -8.11
CA THR A 151 -10.67 14.83 -9.41
C THR A 151 -9.83 13.55 -9.38
N CYS A 152 -10.50 12.41 -9.25
CA CYS A 152 -10.11 11.23 -10.00
C CYS A 152 -9.94 11.66 -11.45
N CYS A 153 -8.71 11.68 -11.96
CA CYS A 153 -8.48 11.84 -13.38
C CYS A 153 -9.24 10.77 -14.18
#